data_AF-A0A7X8R2D0-F1
#
_entry.id   AF-A0A7X8R2D0-F1
#
_cell.length_a   1.000
_cell.length_b   1.000
_cell.length_c   1.000
_cell.angle_alpha   90.00
_cell.angle_beta   90.00
_cell.angle_gamma   90.00
#
_symmetry.space_group_name_H-M   'P 1'
#
loop_
_entity.id
_entity.type
_entity.pdbx_description
1 polymer ?
#
loop_
_entity_poly.entity_id
_entity_poly.type
_entity_poly.pdbx_seq_one_letter_code
_entity_poly.pdbx_strand_id
1 'polypeptide(L)'
;CWDEERVKQIGVMRIQMDNLAVRLAVHYGSNAEFLQMFDHAILCLEASKAGDMVTRIKEDCAFHLELSVISKNQYLIDFQRRNYLRIEFLQSWRGGYLDIY
;
A
#
# COMPACT_ATOMS: atom_id res chain seq x y z
N CYS A 1 -2.32 -1.90 21.35
CA CYS A 1 -1.09 -1.15 21.01
C CYS A 1 -0.35 -1.89 19.88
N TRP A 2 0.34 -1.15 19.00
CA TRP A 2 1.26 -1.72 18.02
C TRP A 2 2.66 -1.72 18.63
N ASP A 3 3.13 -2.86 19.11
CA ASP A 3 4.53 -3.03 19.50
C ASP A 3 5.43 -3.15 18.26
N GLU A 4 6.73 -2.93 18.45
CA GLU A 4 7.70 -2.92 17.34
C GLU A 4 7.78 -4.26 16.60
N GLU A 5 7.63 -5.37 17.32
CA GLU A 5 7.67 -6.71 16.72
C GLU A 5 6.46 -6.92 15.80
N ARG A 6 5.26 -6.51 16.22
CA ARG A 6 4.07 -6.55 15.38
C ARG A 6 4.20 -5.66 14.15
N VAL A 7 4.78 -4.47 14.29
CA VAL A 7 5.07 -3.58 13.16
C VAL A 7 6.01 -4.26 12.15
N LYS A 8 7.07 -4.90 12.64
CA LYS A 8 8.02 -5.65 11.82
C LYS A 8 7.36 -6.81 11.09
N GLN A 9 6.53 -7.60 11.78
CA GLN A 9 5.82 -8.72 11.17
C GLN A 9 4.87 -8.28 10.06
N ILE A 10 4.16 -7.16 10.23
CA ILE A 10 3.33 -6.56 9.17
C ILE A 10 4.18 -6.12 7.98
N GLY A 11 5.32 -5.48 8.25
CA GLY A 11 6.27 -5.08 7.20
C GLY A 11 6.77 -6.27 6.38
N VAL A 12 7.15 -7.36 7.03
CA VAL A 12 7.57 -8.61 6.35
C VAL A 12 6.42 -9.16 5.51
N MET A 13 5.21 -9.23 6.07
CA MET A 13 4.04 -9.71 5.34
C MET A 13 3.72 -8.85 4.11
N ARG A 14 3.75 -7.51 4.23
CA ARG A 14 3.60 -6.58 3.10
C ARG A 14 4.58 -6.94 1.98
N ILE A 15 5.87 -7.03 2.28
CA ILE A 15 6.91 -7.32 1.29
C ILE A 15 6.63 -8.64 0.56
N GLN A 16 6.25 -9.70 1.27
CA GLN A 16 6.02 -11.00 0.64
C GLN A 16 4.76 -11.00 -0.24
N MET A 17 3.68 -10.36 0.23
CA MET A 17 2.43 -10.28 -0.53
C MET A 17 2.58 -9.36 -1.76
N ASP A 18 3.35 -8.27 -1.66
CA ASP A 18 3.62 -7.37 -2.79
C ASP A 18 4.48 -8.07 -3.85
N ASN A 19 5.47 -8.86 -3.44
CA ASN A 19 6.25 -9.69 -4.36
C ASN A 19 5.38 -10.69 -5.11
N LEU A 20 4.43 -11.33 -4.42
CA LEU A 20 3.47 -12.24 -5.07
C LEU A 20 2.55 -11.46 -6.03
N ALA A 21 2.03 -10.31 -5.60
CA ALA A 21 1.18 -9.45 -6.41
C ALA A 21 1.88 -9.02 -7.70
N VAL A 22 3.11 -8.52 -7.62
CA VAL A 22 3.93 -8.13 -8.78
C VAL A 22 4.09 -9.28 -9.77
N ARG A 23 4.50 -10.47 -9.28
CA ARG A 23 4.72 -11.63 -10.15
C ARG A 23 3.47 -12.00 -10.92
N LEU A 24 2.32 -12.04 -10.24
CA LEU A 24 1.04 -12.35 -10.86
C LEU A 24 0.57 -11.23 -11.79
N ALA A 25 0.73 -9.96 -11.40
CA ALA A 25 0.36 -8.80 -12.20
C ALA A 25 1.13 -8.75 -13.52
N VAL A 26 2.42 -9.10 -13.54
CA VAL A 26 3.22 -9.22 -14.78
C VAL A 26 2.64 -10.28 -15.72
N HIS A 27 2.06 -11.37 -15.19
CA HIS A 27 1.48 -12.43 -16.01
C HIS A 27 0.07 -12.12 -16.51
N TYR A 28 -0.72 -11.42 -15.71
CA TYR A 28 -2.16 -11.29 -15.94
C TYR A 28 -2.64 -9.87 -16.26
N GLY A 29 -1.85 -8.86 -15.95
CA GLY A 29 -2.20 -7.46 -16.11
C GLY A 29 -2.08 -6.96 -17.55
N SER A 30 -2.78 -5.87 -17.82
CA SER A 30 -2.75 -5.12 -19.07
C SER A 30 -2.12 -3.75 -18.88
N ASN A 31 -1.62 -3.16 -19.96
CA ASN A 31 -1.05 -1.81 -19.93
C ASN A 31 -2.06 -0.76 -19.42
N ALA A 32 -3.35 -0.92 -19.74
CA ALA A 32 -4.39 0.01 -19.28
C ALA A 32 -4.55 -0.04 -17.75
N GLU A 33 -4.55 -1.23 -17.16
CA GLU A 33 -4.59 -1.41 -15.70
C GLU A 33 -3.35 -0.81 -15.03
N PHE A 34 -2.15 -0.99 -15.61
CA PHE A 34 -0.93 -0.39 -15.06
C PHE A 34 -0.90 1.14 -15.18
N LEU A 35 -1.49 1.71 -16.23
CA LEU A 35 -1.64 3.16 -16.36
C LEU A 35 -2.58 3.71 -15.27
N GLN A 36 -3.69 3.04 -14.99
CA GLN A 36 -4.59 3.42 -13.90
C GLN A 36 -3.90 3.33 -12.53
N MET A 37 -3.13 2.27 -12.29
CA MET A 37 -2.31 2.13 -11.08
C MET A 37 -1.29 3.27 -10.94
N PHE A 38 -0.73 3.76 -12.05
CA PHE A 38 0.27 4.84 -12.05
C PHE A 38 -0.30 6.17 -11.55
N ASP A 39 -1.59 6.43 -11.74
CA ASP A 39 -2.25 7.65 -11.24
C ASP A 39 -2.13 7.77 -9.72
N HIS A 40 -2.23 6.66 -8.97
CA HIS A 40 -2.00 6.65 -7.52
C HIS A 40 -0.57 7.06 -7.14
N ALA A 41 0.44 6.64 -7.92
CA ALA A 41 1.82 7.02 -7.66
C ALA A 41 2.06 8.53 -7.90
N ILE A 42 1.40 9.12 -8.90
CA ILE A 42 1.45 10.57 -9.15
C ILE A 42 0.85 11.31 -7.96
N LEU A 43 -0.37 10.94 -7.54
CA LEU A 43 -1.07 11.59 -6.43
C LEU A 43 -0.29 11.45 -5.11
N CYS A 44 0.31 10.28 -4.86
CA CYS A 44 1.16 10.04 -3.70
C CYS A 44 2.38 10.98 -3.69
N LEU A 45 3.03 11.17 -4.84
CA LEU A 45 4.17 12.08 -4.98
C LEU A 45 3.76 13.54 -4.76
N GLU A 46 2.63 13.96 -5.30
CA GLU A 46 2.09 15.31 -5.12
C GLU A 46 1.74 15.59 -3.65
N ALA A 47 1.04 14.67 -3.00
CA ALA A 47 0.71 14.75 -1.58
C ALA A 47 1.98 14.82 -0.71
N SER A 48 2.99 14.02 -1.04
CA SER A 48 4.29 14.05 -0.36
C SER A 48 4.97 15.42 -0.47
N LYS A 49 4.98 16.03 -1.67
CA LYS A 49 5.54 17.39 -1.88
C LYS A 49 4.75 18.47 -1.15
N ALA A 50 3.45 18.29 -0.99
CA ALA A 50 2.56 19.22 -0.30
C ALA A 50 2.56 19.07 1.23
N GLY A 51 3.22 18.04 1.77
CA GLY A 51 3.14 17.70 3.20
C GLY A 51 1.80 17.10 3.62
N ASP A 52 0.94 16.71 2.67
CA ASP A 52 -0.33 16.06 2.94
C ASP A 52 -0.10 14.58 3.27
N MET A 53 0.15 14.32 4.56
CA MET A 53 0.45 12.98 5.04
C MET A 53 -0.73 12.00 4.84
N VAL A 54 -1.96 12.48 5.01
CA VAL A 54 -3.16 11.62 4.92
C VAL A 54 -3.33 11.13 3.49
N THR A 55 -3.30 12.04 2.51
CA THR A 55 -3.39 11.66 1.10
C THR A 55 -2.20 10.81 0.68
N ARG A 56 -0.98 11.14 1.12
CA ARG A 56 0.21 10.33 0.82
C ARG A 56 0.07 8.88 1.28
N ILE A 57 -0.38 8.64 2.52
CA ILE A 57 -0.58 7.29 3.07
C ILE A 57 -1.65 6.54 2.27
N LYS A 58 -2.78 7.21 1.99
CA LYS A 58 -3.91 6.62 1.27
C LYS A 58 -3.52 6.21 -0.15
N GLU A 59 -2.84 7.08 -0.88
CA GLU A 59 -2.46 6.83 -2.27
C GLU A 59 -1.31 5.81 -2.38
N ASP A 60 -0.36 5.75 -1.43
CA ASP A 60 0.62 4.65 -1.34
C ASP A 60 -0.08 3.30 -1.16
N CYS A 61 -1.04 3.22 -0.26
CA CYS A 61 -1.77 1.98 0.00
C CYS A 61 -2.68 1.59 -1.18
N ALA A 62 -3.33 2.56 -1.83
CA ALA A 62 -4.13 2.35 -3.02
C ALA A 62 -3.30 1.82 -4.19
N PHE A 63 -2.12 2.40 -4.43
CA PHE A 63 -1.17 1.93 -5.46
C PHE A 63 -0.87 0.44 -5.33
N HIS A 64 -0.50 -0.01 -4.14
CA HIS A 64 -0.17 -1.42 -3.92
C HIS A 64 -1.39 -2.35 -3.87
N LEU A 65 -2.54 -1.85 -3.42
CA LEU A 65 -3.78 -2.61 -3.49
C LEU A 65 -4.20 -2.82 -4.94
N GLU A 66 -4.08 -1.81 -5.80
CA GLU A 66 -4.36 -1.92 -7.23
C GLU A 66 -3.44 -2.95 -7.89
N LEU A 67 -2.15 -2.96 -7.54
CA LEU A 67 -1.23 -4.02 -7.96
C LEU A 67 -1.70 -5.44 -7.59
N SER A 68 -2.33 -5.59 -6.42
CA SER A 68 -2.95 -6.84 -5.99
C SER A 68 -4.21 -7.18 -6.79
N VAL A 69 -4.98 -6.17 -7.23
CA VAL A 69 -6.13 -6.37 -8.13
C VAL A 69 -5.68 -6.85 -9.50
N ILE A 70 -4.66 -6.22 -10.08
CA ILE A 70 -4.06 -6.58 -11.39
C ILE A 70 -3.51 -8.02 -11.37
N SER A 71 -3.15 -8.53 -10.20
CA SER A 71 -2.72 -9.91 -9.99
C SER A 71 -3.79 -10.96 -10.30
N LYS A 72 -5.07 -10.59 -10.39
CA LYS A 72 -6.23 -11.49 -10.63
C LYS A 72 -6.33 -12.70 -9.69
N ASN A 73 -5.77 -12.59 -8.48
CA ASN A 73 -5.86 -13.62 -7.45
C ASN A 73 -6.78 -13.13 -6.32
N GLN A 74 -8.02 -13.60 -6.32
CA GLN A 74 -9.05 -13.12 -5.38
C GLN A 74 -8.65 -13.30 -3.91
N TYR A 75 -7.99 -14.41 -3.56
CA TYR A 75 -7.51 -14.64 -2.19
C TYR A 75 -6.45 -13.63 -1.77
N LEU A 76 -5.52 -13.31 -2.66
CA LEU A 76 -4.51 -12.28 -2.43
C LEU A 76 -5.15 -10.89 -2.28
N ILE A 77 -6.09 -10.55 -3.16
CA ILE A 77 -6.82 -9.27 -3.13
C ILE A 77 -7.52 -9.11 -1.77
N ASP A 78 -8.29 -10.10 -1.34
CA ASP A 78 -9.04 -10.00 -0.08
C ASP A 78 -8.12 -9.95 1.14
N PHE A 79 -6.99 -10.66 1.08
CA PHE A 79 -5.97 -10.56 2.13
C PHE A 79 -5.33 -9.17 2.17
N GLN A 80 -4.91 -8.64 1.02
CA GLN A 80 -4.23 -7.35 0.91
C GLN A 80 -5.17 -6.18 1.26
N ARG A 81 -6.47 -6.23 0.93
CA ARG A 81 -7.45 -5.22 1.38
C ARG A 81 -7.43 -5.04 2.91
N ARG A 82 -7.43 -6.15 3.65
CA ARG A 82 -7.37 -6.11 5.12
C ARG A 82 -6.00 -5.68 5.63
N ASN A 83 -4.94 -6.06 4.93
CA ASN A 83 -3.57 -5.73 5.30
C ASN A 83 -3.28 -4.23 5.12
N TYR A 84 -3.67 -3.64 3.99
CA TYR A 84 -3.49 -2.22 3.71
C TYR A 84 -4.30 -1.33 4.66
N LEU A 85 -5.53 -1.69 5.03
CA LEU A 85 -6.26 -0.97 6.07
C LEU A 85 -5.51 -0.92 7.41
N ARG A 86 -4.81 -2.00 7.78
CA ARG A 86 -3.98 -2.03 9.00
C ARG A 86 -2.73 -1.17 8.84
N ILE A 87 -2.12 -1.16 7.66
CA ILE A 87 -0.94 -0.35 7.34
C ILE A 87 -1.30 1.14 7.34
N GLU A 88 -2.41 1.54 6.72
CA GLU A 88 -2.93 2.91 6.75
C GLU A 88 -3.13 3.39 8.18
N PHE A 89 -3.81 2.58 9.01
CA PHE A 89 -4.01 2.90 10.43
C PHE A 89 -2.68 3.00 11.18
N LEU A 90 -1.77 2.05 10.97
CA LEU A 90 -0.45 2.05 11.62
C LEU A 90 0.38 3.28 11.25
N GLN A 91 0.41 3.65 9.97
CA GLN A 91 1.14 4.81 9.47
C GLN A 91 0.51 6.12 9.96
N SER A 92 -0.82 6.20 10.01
CA SER A 92 -1.54 7.36 10.56
C SER A 92 -1.31 7.51 12.06
N TRP A 93 -1.30 6.39 12.80
CA TRP A 93 -1.05 6.37 14.24
C TRP A 93 0.39 6.75 14.59
N ARG A 94 1.38 6.26 13.81
CA ARG A 94 2.80 6.66 13.99
C ARG A 94 3.09 8.06 13.45
N GLY A 95 2.37 8.52 12.43
CA GLY A 95 2.53 9.85 11.84
C GLY A 95 2.32 10.98 12.85
N GLY A 96 1.34 10.82 13.75
CA GLY A 96 1.11 11.77 14.84
C GLY A 96 2.21 11.80 15.93
N TYR A 97 3.20 10.91 15.89
CA TYR A 97 4.33 10.89 16.83
C TYR A 97 5.58 11.60 16.32
N LEU A 98 5.64 11.93 15.02
CA LEU A 98 6.76 12.67 14.42
C LEU A 98 6.55 14.20 14.43
N ASP A 99 5.37 14.68 14.83
CA ASP A 99 5.06 16.10 15.03
C ASP A 99 5.22 16.55 16.50
N ILE A 100 5.79 15.72 17.38
CA ILE A 100 6.00 16.02 18.82
C ILE A 100 7.50 16.04 19.21
N TYR A 101 8.41 16.07 18.24
CA TYR A 101 9.84 16.33 18.47
C TYR A 101 10.46 17.17 17.36
#